data_AF-A0A919J4X6-F1
#
_entry.id   AF-A0A919J4X6-F1
#
_cell.length_a   1.000
_cell.length_b   1.000
_cell.length_c   1.000
_cell.angle_alpha   90.00
_cell.angle_beta   90.00
_cell.angle_gamma   90.00
#
_symmetry.space_group_name_H-M   'P 1'
#
loop_
_entity.id
_entity.type
_entity.pdbx_description
1 polymer ?
#
loop_
_entity_poly.entity_id
_entity_poly.type
_entity_poly.pdbx_seq_one_letter_code
_entity_poly.pdbx_strand_id
1 'polypeptide(L)'
;MMRRALTLAVAVATTLTLATACDSGDSGGSGAQAPTAVPSAGVSSAPGVTDSPSATPSGIPTPTPSVSVPAAKLKVGSEGADVLAVQQRLIELGYWLKKADGKFGATTQQAVLAIQKAAGIGRDGSVGPKTRKALDDGVRPTARSTAGSGYLVEINLKKQLLMLVKGGQVVTTLNTSTGSNEHYDYEGRTYLADTPTGKFKVGRQIDGMRHGPLGDLWRPKYFNGGIAVHGSPSIPGYAASHGCARLSNAAMDWIWATDKIPLKTKVWVYNA
;
A
#
# COMPACT_ATOMS: atom_id res chain seq x y z
N MET A 1 -37.84 -40.83 -28.91
CA MET A 1 -37.94 -41.85 -27.84
C MET A 1 -37.42 -41.26 -26.52
N MET A 2 -37.57 -41.96 -25.38
CA MET A 2 -37.49 -41.35 -24.03
C MET A 2 -36.26 -41.76 -23.21
N ARG A 3 -35.74 -40.80 -22.41
CA ARG A 3 -35.00 -40.98 -21.13
C ARG A 3 -33.62 -41.70 -21.24
N ARG A 4 -32.74 -41.70 -20.23
CA ARG A 4 -32.71 -41.09 -18.88
C ARG A 4 -31.44 -40.22 -18.72
N ALA A 5 -31.49 -39.22 -17.85
CA ALA A 5 -30.30 -38.74 -17.14
C ALA A 5 -30.10 -39.53 -15.83
N LEU A 6 -28.87 -39.60 -15.31
CA LEU A 6 -28.57 -40.27 -14.05
C LEU A 6 -27.77 -39.35 -13.13
N THR A 7 -28.43 -38.81 -12.10
CA THR A 7 -27.80 -38.08 -11.00
C THR A 7 -27.28 -39.06 -9.95
N LEU A 8 -26.05 -38.86 -9.47
CA LEU A 8 -25.49 -39.60 -8.35
C LEU A 8 -25.36 -38.65 -7.14
N ALA A 9 -26.11 -38.94 -6.08
CA ALA A 9 -25.98 -38.28 -4.79
C ALA A 9 -25.14 -39.14 -3.85
N VAL A 10 -24.29 -38.52 -3.03
CA VAL A 10 -23.52 -39.18 -1.97
C VAL A 10 -23.99 -38.62 -0.63
N ALA A 11 -24.25 -39.51 0.33
CA ALA A 11 -24.91 -39.16 1.59
C ALA A 11 -23.94 -38.59 2.64
N VAL A 12 -24.50 -37.80 3.56
CA VAL A 12 -23.84 -37.37 4.80
C VAL A 12 -23.97 -38.48 5.84
N ALA A 13 -22.89 -38.80 6.55
CA ALA A 13 -22.90 -39.70 7.70
C ALA A 13 -22.54 -38.93 8.98
N THR A 14 -23.50 -38.77 9.88
CA THR A 14 -23.30 -38.27 11.24
C THR A 14 -23.21 -39.43 12.22
N THR A 15 -22.19 -39.44 13.08
CA THR A 15 -22.08 -40.41 14.19
C THR A 15 -22.01 -39.67 15.52
N LEU A 16 -22.89 -40.05 16.44
CA LEU A 16 -23.07 -39.47 17.77
C LEU A 16 -22.76 -40.55 18.82
N THR A 17 -21.96 -40.23 19.83
CA THR A 17 -21.73 -41.08 21.02
C THR A 17 -21.70 -40.21 22.27
N LEU A 18 -22.39 -40.66 23.32
CA LEU A 18 -22.55 -39.93 24.59
C LEU A 18 -21.44 -40.24 25.60
N ALA A 19 -21.42 -39.50 26.71
CA ALA A 19 -20.36 -39.50 27.73
C ALA A 19 -20.77 -40.15 29.06
N THR A 20 -19.77 -40.59 29.82
CA THR A 20 -19.71 -40.70 31.30
C THR A 20 -18.25 -40.95 31.72
N ALA A 21 -17.75 -40.68 32.93
CA ALA A 21 -17.99 -39.65 33.98
C ALA A 21 -17.06 -39.98 35.18
N CYS A 22 -16.90 -39.05 36.13
CA CYS A 22 -16.28 -39.21 37.48
C CYS A 22 -14.75 -39.39 37.57
N ASP A 23 -14.04 -38.93 38.63
CA ASP A 23 -14.29 -37.86 39.61
C ASP A 23 -12.99 -37.52 40.42
N SER A 24 -12.99 -36.41 41.19
CA SER A 24 -12.02 -36.01 42.25
C SER A 24 -10.60 -35.59 41.77
N GLY A 25 -9.92 -34.53 42.26
CA GLY A 25 -10.16 -33.53 43.33
C GLY A 25 -8.81 -33.23 44.04
N ASP A 26 -8.49 -32.10 44.70
CA ASP A 26 -9.02 -30.72 44.84
C ASP A 26 -7.83 -29.85 45.41
N SER A 27 -7.81 -28.55 45.79
CA SER A 27 -8.77 -27.47 46.02
C SER A 27 -8.07 -26.07 46.01
N GLY A 28 -8.83 -24.96 46.08
CA GLY A 28 -8.34 -23.63 46.51
C GLY A 28 -8.00 -22.61 45.39
N GLY A 29 -8.41 -21.34 45.44
CA GLY A 29 -9.22 -20.63 46.44
C GLY A 29 -9.97 -19.41 45.85
N SER A 30 -10.94 -18.87 46.58
CA SER A 30 -11.97 -17.93 46.08
C SER A 30 -11.71 -16.46 46.45
N GLY A 31 -12.29 -15.52 45.69
CA GLY A 31 -12.11 -14.07 45.93
C GLY A 31 -12.84 -13.15 44.93
N ALA A 32 -14.17 -13.28 44.81
CA ALA A 32 -14.98 -12.37 43.97
C ALA A 32 -16.20 -11.85 44.73
N GLN A 33 -16.36 -10.52 44.81
CA GLN A 33 -17.59 -9.86 45.28
C GLN A 33 -17.75 -8.46 44.66
N ALA A 34 -18.93 -8.21 44.10
CA ALA A 34 -19.60 -6.91 44.03
C ALA A 34 -20.96 -7.11 44.71
N PRO A 35 -21.51 -6.11 45.42
CA PRO A 35 -22.25 -4.99 44.79
C PRO A 35 -21.80 -3.64 45.42
N THR A 36 -22.48 -2.48 45.41
CA THR A 36 -23.91 -2.10 45.23
C THR A 36 -24.03 -0.62 44.83
N ALA A 37 -25.20 -0.15 44.38
CA ALA A 37 -25.47 1.26 44.07
C ALA A 37 -26.70 1.82 44.81
N VAL A 38 -26.64 3.07 45.28
CA VAL A 38 -27.73 4.04 45.60
C VAL A 38 -27.10 5.38 46.04
N PRO A 39 -27.82 6.50 46.17
CA PRO A 39 -29.00 6.98 45.43
C PRO A 39 -28.79 8.44 44.90
N SER A 40 -29.85 9.10 44.43
CA SER A 40 -29.88 10.56 44.19
C SER A 40 -31.23 11.15 44.62
N ALA A 41 -31.22 12.19 45.47
CA ALA A 41 -32.30 13.18 45.65
C ALA A 41 -31.90 14.27 46.68
N GLY A 42 -32.24 15.52 46.42
CA GLY A 42 -32.10 16.68 47.33
C GLY A 42 -32.59 17.96 46.63
N VAL A 43 -33.43 18.78 47.28
CA VAL A 43 -34.31 19.75 46.59
C VAL A 43 -34.43 21.08 47.36
N SER A 44 -34.66 22.18 46.63
CA SER A 44 -35.10 23.52 47.11
C SER A 44 -34.08 24.38 47.90
N SER A 45 -34.12 25.73 47.86
CA SER A 45 -34.97 26.67 47.10
C SER A 45 -34.27 28.05 46.89
N ALA A 46 -34.84 28.88 46.01
CA ALA A 46 -34.43 30.26 45.64
C ALA A 46 -34.88 31.33 46.70
N PRO A 47 -34.72 32.67 46.53
CA PRO A 47 -34.18 33.43 45.38
C PRO A 47 -33.22 34.61 45.71
N GLY A 48 -32.70 35.26 44.66
CA GLY A 48 -32.02 36.57 44.70
C GLY A 48 -32.10 37.26 43.33
N VAL A 49 -32.15 38.60 43.30
CA VAL A 49 -32.39 39.42 42.10
C VAL A 49 -31.29 40.49 41.96
N THR A 50 -31.19 41.16 40.80
CA THR A 50 -30.29 42.29 40.47
C THR A 50 -28.78 41.97 40.43
N ASP A 51 -27.96 42.50 39.52
CA ASP A 51 -28.23 43.42 38.41
C ASP A 51 -27.26 43.21 37.22
N SER A 52 -27.59 43.79 36.07
CA SER A 52 -26.72 43.82 34.88
C SER A 52 -25.99 45.16 34.75
N PRO A 53 -24.72 45.14 34.31
CA PRO A 53 -24.30 46.14 33.33
C PRO A 53 -23.72 45.51 32.06
N SER A 54 -24.07 46.10 30.91
CA SER A 54 -23.61 45.69 29.59
C SER A 54 -22.09 45.87 29.43
N ALA A 55 -21.38 44.80 29.05
CA ALA A 55 -20.00 44.91 28.58
C ALA A 55 -19.96 45.48 27.16
N THR A 56 -19.05 46.43 26.91
CA THR A 56 -18.83 47.05 25.60
C THR A 56 -18.42 46.01 24.54
N PRO A 57 -18.96 46.05 23.31
CA PRO A 57 -18.51 45.15 22.24
C PRO A 57 -17.05 45.46 21.88
N SER A 58 -16.14 44.56 22.24
CA SER A 58 -14.75 44.60 21.75
C SER A 58 -14.76 44.49 20.22
N GLY A 59 -13.99 45.35 19.56
CA GLY A 59 -14.01 45.47 18.10
C GLY A 59 -13.67 44.17 17.38
N ILE A 60 -14.36 43.90 16.27
CA ILE A 60 -14.03 42.79 15.37
C ILE A 60 -12.58 42.99 14.90
N PRO A 61 -11.66 42.02 15.13
CA PRO A 61 -10.31 42.12 14.59
C PRO A 61 -10.38 42.03 13.06
N THR A 62 -10.03 43.12 12.38
CA THR A 62 -9.88 43.13 10.92
C THR A 62 -8.96 41.98 10.51
N PRO A 63 -9.38 41.08 9.61
CA PRO A 63 -8.55 39.95 9.21
C PRO A 63 -7.32 40.45 8.46
N THR A 64 -6.17 40.46 9.13
CA THR A 64 -4.88 40.78 8.51
C THR A 64 -4.68 39.86 7.30
N PRO A 65 -4.42 40.41 6.10
CA PRO A 65 -4.24 39.59 4.90
C PRO A 65 -3.04 38.67 5.11
N SER A 66 -3.32 37.36 5.25
CA SER A 66 -2.29 36.36 5.46
C SER A 66 -1.46 36.22 4.21
N VAL A 67 -0.27 36.84 4.21
CA VAL A 67 0.70 36.76 3.12
C VAL A 67 1.03 35.30 2.88
N SER A 68 0.59 34.77 1.74
CA SER A 68 0.74 33.35 1.39
C SER A 68 2.20 33.04 1.04
N VAL A 69 3.01 32.75 2.06
CA VAL A 69 4.38 32.27 1.91
C VAL A 69 4.36 31.04 0.98
N PRO A 70 5.15 31.01 -0.12
CA PRO A 70 5.16 29.89 -1.04
C PRO A 70 5.44 28.55 -0.32
N ALA A 71 4.48 27.62 -0.38
CA ALA A 71 4.52 26.40 0.40
C ALA A 71 5.81 25.60 0.15
N ALA A 72 6.57 25.34 1.21
CA ALA A 72 7.93 24.82 1.13
C ALA A 72 8.02 23.48 0.35
N LYS A 73 9.17 23.26 -0.29
CA LYS A 73 9.44 22.01 -1.02
C LYS A 73 9.67 20.87 -0.04
N LEU A 74 8.66 20.02 0.15
CA LEU A 74 8.75 18.86 1.03
C LEU A 74 9.68 17.80 0.41
N LYS A 75 10.49 17.15 1.24
CA LYS A 75 11.49 16.14 0.84
C LYS A 75 11.75 15.19 2.01
N VAL A 76 12.61 14.18 1.84
CA VAL A 76 13.00 13.29 2.95
C VAL A 76 13.50 14.11 4.15
N GLY A 77 12.96 13.81 5.33
CA GLY A 77 13.21 14.55 6.57
C GLY A 77 12.28 15.75 6.82
N SER A 78 11.39 16.12 5.89
CA SER A 78 10.28 17.03 6.19
C SER A 78 9.25 16.34 7.09
N GLU A 79 8.67 17.08 8.03
CA GLU A 79 7.58 16.61 8.88
C GLU A 79 6.46 17.68 9.01
N GLY A 80 5.25 17.27 9.43
CA GLY A 80 4.12 18.14 9.74
C GLY A 80 2.86 17.89 8.92
N ALA A 81 1.85 18.75 9.11
CA ALA A 81 0.52 18.63 8.48
C ALA A 81 0.59 18.63 6.94
N ASP A 82 1.47 19.44 6.36
CA ASP A 82 1.74 19.49 4.91
C ASP A 82 2.17 18.13 4.33
N VAL A 83 2.99 17.38 5.09
CA VAL A 83 3.45 16.04 4.73
C VAL A 83 2.31 15.03 4.89
N LEU A 84 1.51 15.15 5.96
CA LEU A 84 0.36 14.28 6.20
C LEU A 84 -0.67 14.39 5.08
N ALA A 85 -1.02 15.62 4.67
CA ALA A 85 -1.95 15.88 3.57
C ALA A 85 -1.45 15.30 2.25
N VAL A 86 -0.16 15.43 1.94
CA VAL A 86 0.43 14.80 0.75
C VAL A 86 0.40 13.27 0.84
N GLN A 87 0.71 12.68 2.00
CA GLN A 87 0.63 11.24 2.18
C GLN A 87 -0.80 10.70 2.01
N GLN A 88 -1.79 11.39 2.58
CA GLN A 88 -3.22 11.07 2.42
C GLN A 88 -3.61 11.14 0.93
N ARG A 89 -3.29 12.25 0.25
CA ARG A 89 -3.61 12.43 -1.18
C ARG A 89 -2.91 11.42 -2.09
N LEU A 90 -1.69 11.01 -1.78
CA LEU A 90 -1.00 9.92 -2.49
C LEU A 90 -1.76 8.58 -2.33
N ILE A 91 -2.23 8.26 -1.13
CA ILE A 91 -3.01 7.03 -0.86
C ILE A 91 -4.37 7.08 -1.59
N GLU A 92 -5.09 8.20 -1.56
CA GLU A 92 -6.35 8.40 -2.31
C GLU A 92 -6.17 8.10 -3.81
N LEU A 93 -5.10 8.64 -4.39
CA LEU A 93 -4.74 8.45 -5.79
C LEU A 93 -4.14 7.06 -6.09
N GLY A 94 -4.00 6.21 -5.07
CA GLY A 94 -3.55 4.83 -5.17
C GLY A 94 -2.03 4.65 -5.24
N TYR A 95 -1.23 5.68 -4.94
CA TYR A 95 0.23 5.57 -4.83
C TYR A 95 0.62 4.98 -3.48
N TRP A 96 1.29 3.83 -3.50
CA TRP A 96 1.57 3.09 -2.26
C TRP A 96 2.67 3.74 -1.41
N LEU A 97 2.36 3.92 -0.12
CA LEU A 97 3.29 4.23 0.96
C LEU A 97 2.82 3.55 2.25
N LYS A 98 3.71 3.31 3.23
CA LYS A 98 3.43 2.44 4.39
C LYS A 98 2.33 2.98 5.31
N LYS A 99 2.32 4.29 5.60
CA LYS A 99 1.30 5.00 6.39
C LYS A 99 1.37 6.50 6.13
N ALA A 100 0.24 7.19 6.24
CA ALA A 100 0.20 8.63 6.38
C ALA A 100 0.36 8.97 7.87
N ASP A 101 1.43 9.70 8.21
CA ASP A 101 1.87 9.92 9.60
C ASP A 101 2.53 11.29 9.82
N GLY A 102 2.52 12.15 8.80
CA GLY A 102 3.17 13.46 8.84
C GLY A 102 4.69 13.41 8.74
N LYS A 103 5.32 12.27 8.43
CA LYS A 103 6.78 12.13 8.34
C LYS A 103 7.24 11.68 6.96
N PHE A 104 8.08 12.48 6.31
CA PHE A 104 8.54 12.19 4.95
C PHE A 104 9.71 11.19 4.97
N GLY A 105 9.37 9.92 5.20
CA GLY A 105 10.29 8.79 5.11
C GLY A 105 10.44 8.23 3.70
N ALA A 106 11.25 7.17 3.56
CA ALA A 106 11.56 6.54 2.28
C ALA A 106 10.30 6.07 1.50
N THR A 107 9.26 5.55 2.16
CA THR A 107 8.04 5.15 1.43
C THR A 107 7.24 6.33 0.89
N THR A 108 7.30 7.50 1.55
CA THR A 108 6.71 8.74 1.05
C THR A 108 7.46 9.21 -0.21
N GLN A 109 8.80 9.16 -0.19
CA GLN A 109 9.63 9.44 -1.37
C GLN A 109 9.32 8.50 -2.54
N GLN A 110 9.11 7.20 -2.28
CA GLN A 110 8.72 6.22 -3.29
C GLN A 110 7.36 6.54 -3.92
N ALA A 111 6.35 6.93 -3.13
CA ALA A 111 5.05 7.35 -3.67
C ALA A 111 5.15 8.66 -4.46
N VAL A 112 5.96 9.63 -4.02
CA VAL A 112 6.23 10.86 -4.76
C VAL A 112 6.92 10.58 -6.10
N LEU A 113 7.94 9.71 -6.13
CA LEU A 113 8.55 9.24 -7.38
C LEU A 113 7.53 8.57 -8.30
N ALA A 114 6.56 7.83 -7.75
CA ALA A 114 5.53 7.15 -8.53
C ALA A 114 4.54 8.14 -9.19
N ILE A 115 4.06 9.18 -8.49
CA ILE A 115 3.21 10.21 -9.13
C ILE A 115 3.99 11.09 -10.11
N GLN A 116 5.26 11.42 -9.82
CA GLN A 116 6.14 12.13 -10.75
C GLN A 116 6.33 11.34 -12.05
N LYS A 117 6.56 10.02 -11.94
CA LYS A 117 6.62 9.07 -13.05
C LYS A 117 5.30 8.94 -13.81
N ALA A 118 4.16 8.94 -13.12
CA ALA A 118 2.84 8.89 -13.74
C ALA A 118 2.51 10.15 -14.55
N ALA A 119 2.78 11.33 -13.97
CA ALA A 119 2.54 12.65 -14.55
C ALA A 119 3.57 13.08 -15.62
N GLY A 120 4.68 12.35 -15.77
CA GLY A 120 5.72 12.67 -16.76
C GLY A 120 6.58 13.89 -16.40
N ILE A 121 6.64 14.26 -15.12
CA ILE A 121 7.43 15.38 -14.61
C ILE A 121 8.80 14.92 -14.06
N GLY A 122 9.62 15.88 -13.63
CA GLY A 122 10.92 15.61 -13.01
C GLY A 122 10.80 14.66 -11.82
N ARG A 123 11.68 13.65 -11.77
CA ARG A 123 11.60 12.49 -10.86
C ARG A 123 12.57 12.65 -9.68
N ASP A 124 12.45 13.73 -8.93
CA ASP A 124 13.37 14.11 -7.83
C ASP A 124 12.93 13.62 -6.43
N GLY A 125 11.81 12.89 -6.34
CA GLY A 125 11.26 12.35 -5.10
C GLY A 125 10.78 13.42 -4.10
N SER A 126 10.63 14.67 -4.55
CA SER A 126 10.30 15.83 -3.70
C SER A 126 9.03 16.55 -4.17
N VAL A 127 8.36 17.22 -3.24
CA VAL A 127 7.08 17.91 -3.49
C VAL A 127 7.32 19.39 -3.76
N GLY A 128 7.73 19.69 -4.99
CA GLY A 128 7.71 21.05 -5.55
C GLY A 128 6.35 21.39 -6.20
N PRO A 129 6.18 22.61 -6.76
CA PRO A 129 4.91 23.06 -7.34
C PRO A 129 4.34 22.13 -8.42
N LYS A 130 5.17 21.56 -9.30
CA LYS A 130 4.74 20.58 -10.31
C LYS A 130 4.22 19.28 -9.68
N THR A 131 4.79 18.84 -8.57
CA THR A 131 4.33 17.67 -7.81
C THR A 131 3.02 17.97 -7.09
N ARG A 132 2.85 19.17 -6.49
CA ARG A 132 1.59 19.60 -5.88
C ARG A 132 0.47 19.61 -6.93
N LYS A 133 0.66 20.29 -8.08
CA LYS A 133 -0.34 20.30 -9.16
C LYS A 133 -0.73 18.89 -9.62
N ALA A 134 0.20 17.93 -9.71
CA ALA A 134 -0.13 16.56 -10.08
C ALA A 134 -0.99 15.81 -9.04
N LEU A 135 -0.87 16.15 -7.76
CA LEU A 135 -1.75 15.67 -6.68
C LEU A 135 -3.12 16.35 -6.75
N ASP A 136 -3.16 17.65 -7.04
CA ASP A 136 -4.38 18.45 -7.15
C ASP A 136 -5.22 17.98 -8.35
N ASP A 137 -4.61 17.91 -9.53
CA ASP A 137 -5.14 17.35 -10.79
C ASP A 137 -5.57 15.87 -10.67
N GLY A 138 -5.20 15.20 -9.58
CA GLY A 138 -5.56 13.81 -9.31
C GLY A 138 -4.95 12.82 -10.29
N VAL A 139 -3.72 13.05 -10.74
CA VAL A 139 -3.07 12.23 -11.78
C VAL A 139 -2.97 10.77 -11.33
N ARG A 140 -3.54 9.86 -12.13
CA ARG A 140 -3.45 8.39 -11.96
C ARG A 140 -3.05 7.75 -13.29
N PRO A 141 -2.25 6.67 -13.31
CA PRO A 141 -2.08 5.87 -14.52
C PRO A 141 -3.33 5.02 -14.81
N THR A 142 -3.60 4.77 -16.08
CA THR A 142 -4.65 3.86 -16.56
C THR A 142 -4.07 2.47 -16.83
N ALA A 143 -4.86 1.41 -16.56
CA ALA A 143 -4.51 0.04 -16.92
C ALA A 143 -4.67 -0.20 -18.43
N ARG A 144 -3.91 -1.15 -18.98
CA ARG A 144 -4.10 -1.67 -20.35
C ARG A 144 -4.92 -2.95 -20.40
N SER A 145 -4.97 -3.71 -19.31
CA SER A 145 -5.82 -4.89 -19.19
C SER A 145 -7.24 -4.49 -18.81
N THR A 146 -8.23 -4.97 -19.57
CA THR A 146 -9.63 -4.60 -19.42
C THR A 146 -10.44 -5.56 -18.54
N ALA A 147 -9.97 -6.81 -18.37
CA ALA A 147 -10.66 -7.83 -17.58
C ALA A 147 -9.70 -8.87 -16.99
N GLY A 148 -10.08 -9.44 -15.83
CA GLY A 148 -9.36 -10.53 -15.20
C GLY A 148 -9.93 -10.93 -13.83
N SER A 149 -9.87 -12.22 -13.53
CA SER A 149 -10.14 -12.78 -12.19
C SER A 149 -8.96 -12.51 -11.25
N GLY A 150 -9.19 -11.81 -10.14
CA GLY A 150 -8.15 -11.48 -9.15
C GLY A 150 -7.30 -10.27 -9.54
N TYR A 151 -6.06 -10.22 -9.01
CA TYR A 151 -5.07 -9.19 -9.34
C TYR A 151 -4.26 -9.55 -10.60
N LEU A 152 -3.82 -8.52 -11.32
CA LEU A 152 -2.86 -8.58 -12.40
C LEU A 152 -1.78 -7.52 -12.16
N VAL A 153 -0.52 -7.80 -12.52
CA VAL A 153 0.58 -6.84 -12.44
C VAL A 153 0.84 -6.25 -13.83
N GLU A 154 0.81 -4.93 -13.96
CA GLU A 154 1.28 -4.22 -15.16
C GLU A 154 2.61 -3.52 -14.85
N ILE A 155 3.59 -3.63 -15.74
CA ILE A 155 4.90 -3.00 -15.62
C ILE A 155 5.13 -2.14 -16.86
N ASN A 156 5.05 -0.81 -16.67
CA ASN A 156 5.35 0.17 -17.72
C ASN A 156 6.82 0.57 -17.64
N LEU A 157 7.62 0.16 -18.63
CA LEU A 157 9.06 0.42 -18.72
C LEU A 157 9.39 1.91 -18.96
N LYS A 158 8.59 2.65 -19.74
CA LYS A 158 8.83 4.08 -20.04
C LYS A 158 8.59 4.96 -18.82
N LYS A 159 7.48 4.72 -18.13
CA LYS A 159 7.14 5.42 -16.88
C LYS A 159 7.91 4.87 -15.69
N GLN A 160 8.51 3.67 -15.79
CA GLN A 160 9.15 2.97 -14.65
C GLN A 160 8.17 2.77 -13.47
N LEU A 161 6.97 2.29 -13.81
CA LEU A 161 5.88 2.04 -12.85
C LEU A 161 5.47 0.56 -12.85
N LEU A 162 5.24 0.04 -11.63
CA LEU A 162 4.54 -1.23 -11.42
C LEU A 162 3.15 -0.91 -10.88
N MET A 163 2.13 -1.55 -11.43
CA MET A 163 0.72 -1.28 -11.12
C MET A 163 0.01 -2.58 -10.80
N LEU A 164 -0.74 -2.60 -9.71
CA LEU A 164 -1.70 -3.66 -9.41
C LEU A 164 -3.04 -3.28 -10.01
N VAL A 165 -3.53 -4.12 -10.92
CA VAL A 165 -4.80 -3.98 -11.63
C VAL A 165 -5.79 -5.02 -11.11
N LYS A 166 -7.03 -4.61 -10.88
CA LYS A 166 -8.15 -5.48 -10.53
C LYS A 166 -9.40 -4.98 -11.24
N GLY A 167 -10.14 -5.87 -11.93
CA GLY A 167 -11.35 -5.48 -12.67
C GLY A 167 -11.13 -4.39 -13.73
N GLY A 168 -9.94 -4.34 -14.34
CA GLY A 168 -9.58 -3.31 -15.33
C GLY A 168 -9.17 -1.94 -14.76
N GLN A 169 -9.10 -1.79 -13.43
CA GLN A 169 -8.74 -0.53 -12.77
C GLN A 169 -7.38 -0.64 -12.05
N VAL A 170 -6.55 0.41 -12.11
CA VAL A 170 -5.33 0.50 -11.28
C VAL A 170 -5.72 0.80 -9.84
N VAL A 171 -5.61 -0.23 -9.00
CA VAL A 171 -5.93 -0.16 -7.56
C VAL A 171 -4.70 0.08 -6.70
N THR A 172 -3.49 -0.04 -7.25
CA THR A 172 -2.25 0.42 -6.60
C THR A 172 -1.18 0.75 -7.63
N THR A 173 -0.46 1.85 -7.45
CA THR A 173 0.71 2.26 -8.24
C THR A 173 1.95 2.30 -7.36
N LEU A 174 3.04 1.75 -7.85
CA LEU A 174 4.33 1.60 -7.17
C LEU A 174 5.47 2.15 -8.02
N ASN A 175 6.40 2.87 -7.39
CA ASN A 175 7.69 3.19 -7.99
C ASN A 175 8.49 1.88 -8.20
N THR A 176 8.91 1.62 -9.44
CA THR A 176 9.83 0.53 -9.75
C THR A 176 11.07 1.04 -10.51
N SER A 177 12.14 0.25 -10.47
CA SER A 177 13.32 0.42 -11.32
C SER A 177 13.59 -0.92 -12.00
N THR A 178 13.58 -0.92 -13.33
CA THR A 178 13.68 -2.14 -14.16
C THR A 178 15.07 -2.24 -14.81
N GLY A 179 15.21 -3.10 -15.82
CA GLY A 179 16.42 -3.27 -16.62
C GLY A 179 16.94 -1.96 -17.22
N SER A 180 18.22 -1.64 -17.00
CA SER A 180 18.86 -0.43 -17.55
C SER A 180 19.07 -0.49 -19.07
N ASN A 181 19.09 -1.69 -19.66
CA ASN A 181 19.49 -1.97 -21.05
C ASN A 181 20.97 -1.64 -21.35
N GLU A 182 21.80 -1.57 -20.31
CA GLU A 182 23.26 -1.58 -20.43
C GLU A 182 23.76 -3.03 -20.61
N HIS A 183 24.97 -3.21 -21.13
CA HIS A 183 25.60 -4.53 -21.19
C HIS A 183 26.38 -4.81 -19.90
N TYR A 184 26.37 -6.07 -19.45
CA TYR A 184 27.16 -6.53 -18.30
C TYR A 184 27.73 -7.93 -18.57
N ASP A 185 28.92 -8.21 -18.05
CA ASP A 185 29.54 -9.52 -18.17
C ASP A 185 29.25 -10.41 -16.95
N TYR A 186 28.96 -11.68 -17.20
CA TYR A 186 28.73 -12.69 -16.17
C TYR A 186 29.13 -14.08 -16.70
N GLU A 187 29.85 -14.89 -15.89
CA GLU A 187 30.34 -16.23 -16.30
C GLU A 187 31.06 -16.25 -17.68
N GLY A 188 31.82 -15.20 -18.00
CA GLY A 188 32.54 -15.07 -19.27
C GLY A 188 31.65 -14.80 -20.50
N ARG A 189 30.41 -14.32 -20.29
CA ARG A 189 29.46 -13.95 -21.34
C ARG A 189 28.88 -12.56 -21.09
N THR A 190 28.77 -11.76 -22.14
CA THR A 190 28.07 -10.47 -22.09
C THR A 190 26.56 -10.68 -22.23
N TYR A 191 25.79 -10.04 -21.38
CA TYR A 191 24.33 -10.04 -21.39
C TYR A 191 23.80 -8.60 -21.46
N LEU A 192 22.59 -8.43 -21.98
CA LEU A 192 21.85 -7.18 -21.92
C LEU A 192 21.05 -7.10 -20.63
N ALA A 193 21.08 -5.97 -19.94
CA ALA A 193 20.29 -5.69 -18.74
C ALA A 193 18.85 -5.28 -19.08
N ASP A 194 18.14 -5.97 -19.99
CA ASP A 194 16.77 -5.63 -20.38
C ASP A 194 15.71 -6.24 -19.44
N THR A 195 14.50 -5.67 -19.45
CA THR A 195 13.31 -6.33 -18.88
C THR A 195 12.39 -6.74 -20.03
N PRO A 196 12.32 -8.04 -20.38
CA PRO A 196 11.58 -8.47 -21.56
C PRO A 196 10.12 -8.04 -21.53
N THR A 197 9.66 -7.36 -22.59
CA THR A 197 8.23 -7.07 -22.77
C THR A 197 7.46 -8.34 -23.10
N GLY A 198 6.20 -8.44 -22.66
CA GLY A 198 5.40 -9.65 -22.88
C GLY A 198 4.33 -9.88 -21.81
N LYS A 199 3.63 -11.01 -21.93
CA LYS A 199 2.59 -11.46 -20.99
C LYS A 199 3.03 -12.76 -20.33
N PHE A 200 3.32 -12.67 -19.03
CA PHE A 200 3.92 -13.71 -18.22
C PHE A 200 3.00 -14.11 -17.06
N LYS A 201 3.43 -15.07 -16.22
CA LYS A 201 2.79 -15.43 -14.96
C LYS A 201 3.84 -15.64 -13.88
N VAL A 202 3.54 -15.32 -12.62
CA VAL A 202 4.42 -15.64 -11.49
C VAL A 202 4.48 -17.16 -11.31
N GLY A 203 5.62 -17.76 -11.65
CA GLY A 203 5.82 -19.21 -11.66
C GLY A 203 6.56 -19.75 -10.43
N ARG A 204 7.37 -18.92 -9.77
CA ARG A 204 8.13 -19.26 -8.55
C ARG A 204 8.19 -18.05 -7.62
N GLN A 205 8.19 -18.29 -6.33
CA GLN A 205 8.40 -17.25 -5.32
C GLN A 205 9.23 -17.79 -4.15
N ILE A 206 9.97 -16.92 -3.48
CA ILE A 206 10.79 -17.26 -2.31
C ILE A 206 10.48 -16.24 -1.22
N ASP A 207 10.05 -16.71 -0.05
CA ASP A 207 9.68 -15.82 1.07
C ASP A 207 10.86 -15.59 2.03
N GLY A 208 11.85 -14.82 1.57
CA GLY A 208 13.05 -14.49 2.34
C GLY A 208 14.09 -13.75 1.48
N MET A 209 15.30 -13.56 2.01
CA MET A 209 16.41 -13.06 1.20
C MET A 209 16.86 -14.16 0.22
N ARG A 210 17.04 -13.79 -1.05
CA ARG A 210 17.69 -14.63 -2.05
C ARG A 210 18.95 -13.93 -2.55
N HIS A 211 20.09 -14.47 -2.17
CA HIS A 211 21.38 -14.09 -2.74
C HIS A 211 21.44 -14.52 -4.21
N GLY A 212 21.91 -13.63 -5.07
CA GLY A 212 21.96 -13.84 -6.51
C GLY A 212 23.28 -13.36 -7.11
N PRO A 213 23.67 -13.90 -8.28
CA PRO A 213 24.94 -13.54 -8.93
C PRO A 213 25.06 -12.06 -9.28
N LEU A 214 23.92 -11.37 -9.42
CA LEU A 214 23.82 -9.97 -9.84
C LEU A 214 23.28 -9.07 -8.72
N GLY A 215 23.50 -9.49 -7.46
CA GLY A 215 23.03 -8.86 -6.23
C GLY A 215 21.85 -9.58 -5.56
N ASP A 216 21.44 -9.04 -4.41
CA ASP A 216 20.42 -9.60 -3.55
C ASP A 216 18.99 -9.27 -3.99
N LEU A 217 18.08 -10.23 -3.80
CA LEU A 217 16.66 -10.09 -4.05
C LEU A 217 15.88 -10.33 -2.74
N TRP A 218 15.24 -9.30 -2.19
CA TRP A 218 14.35 -9.47 -1.03
C TRP A 218 12.98 -10.00 -1.47
N ARG A 219 12.62 -11.18 -0.95
CA ARG A 219 11.33 -11.88 -1.12
C ARG A 219 10.84 -11.96 -2.59
N PRO A 220 11.64 -12.48 -3.54
CA PRO A 220 11.36 -12.38 -4.97
C PRO A 220 10.15 -13.21 -5.44
N LYS A 221 9.42 -12.67 -6.40
CA LYS A 221 8.35 -13.32 -7.17
C LYS A 221 8.71 -13.35 -8.65
N TYR A 222 9.18 -14.50 -9.12
CA TYR A 222 9.71 -14.73 -10.48
C TYR A 222 8.59 -14.89 -11.49
N PHE A 223 8.65 -14.15 -12.60
CA PHE A 223 7.66 -14.22 -13.68
C PHE A 223 8.24 -14.61 -15.05
N ASN A 224 9.55 -14.42 -15.28
CA ASN A 224 10.20 -14.86 -16.52
C ASN A 224 11.61 -15.39 -16.23
N GLY A 225 11.76 -16.70 -16.01
CA GLY A 225 13.04 -17.34 -15.71
C GLY A 225 13.72 -16.77 -14.45
N GLY A 226 14.83 -16.06 -14.64
CA GLY A 226 15.53 -15.32 -13.58
C GLY A 226 14.89 -13.98 -13.19
N ILE A 227 14.02 -13.41 -14.05
CA ILE A 227 13.42 -12.09 -13.86
C ILE A 227 12.26 -12.15 -12.85
N ALA A 228 12.32 -11.28 -11.85
CA ALA A 228 11.38 -11.20 -10.74
C ALA A 228 10.92 -9.76 -10.44
N VAL A 229 9.79 -9.65 -9.74
CA VAL A 229 9.49 -8.51 -8.87
C VAL A 229 10.11 -8.81 -7.50
N HIS A 230 10.93 -7.91 -6.96
CA HIS A 230 11.59 -8.12 -5.65
C HIS A 230 11.89 -6.81 -4.93
N GLY A 231 12.19 -6.90 -3.64
CA GLY A 231 12.62 -5.78 -2.81
C GLY A 231 14.11 -5.48 -3.02
N SER A 232 14.44 -4.19 -2.98
CA SER A 232 15.78 -3.63 -3.09
C SER A 232 15.93 -2.46 -2.08
N PRO A 233 17.14 -2.13 -1.63
CA PRO A 233 17.42 -0.86 -0.97
C PRO A 233 17.41 0.35 -1.92
N SER A 234 17.58 0.15 -3.25
CA SER A 234 17.67 1.23 -4.24
C SER A 234 16.70 1.03 -5.42
N ILE A 235 15.86 2.04 -5.68
CA ILE A 235 14.81 2.07 -6.71
C ILE A 235 14.71 3.51 -7.31
N PRO A 236 15.67 3.92 -8.14
CA PRO A 236 15.77 5.30 -8.62
C PRO A 236 14.63 5.74 -9.57
N GLY A 237 14.66 7.02 -9.95
CA GLY A 237 13.76 7.61 -10.94
C GLY A 237 13.86 7.00 -12.36
N TYR A 238 14.87 6.17 -12.62
CA TYR A 238 15.21 5.55 -13.90
C TYR A 238 15.40 4.03 -13.76
N ALA A 239 15.64 3.35 -14.88
CA ALA A 239 15.89 1.90 -14.92
C ALA A 239 17.38 1.62 -14.61
N ALA A 240 17.67 0.74 -13.64
CA ALA A 240 19.00 0.63 -13.03
C ALA A 240 19.34 -0.80 -12.53
N SER A 241 18.66 -1.82 -13.06
CA SER A 241 18.84 -3.22 -12.65
C SER A 241 19.31 -4.11 -13.80
N HIS A 242 19.77 -5.32 -13.47
CA HIS A 242 20.00 -6.41 -14.43
C HIS A 242 18.67 -7.11 -14.78
N GLY A 243 17.71 -6.34 -15.30
CA GLY A 243 16.43 -6.80 -15.84
C GLY A 243 15.27 -7.04 -14.86
N CYS A 244 15.51 -7.15 -13.55
CA CYS A 244 14.44 -7.34 -12.55
C CYS A 244 13.65 -6.06 -12.23
N ALA A 245 12.39 -6.20 -11.81
CA ALA A 245 11.56 -5.08 -11.35
C ALA A 245 11.74 -4.86 -9.85
N ARG A 246 12.62 -3.91 -9.49
CA ARG A 246 12.91 -3.54 -8.09
C ARG A 246 11.77 -2.72 -7.49
N LEU A 247 11.30 -3.10 -6.31
CA LEU A 247 10.44 -2.33 -5.42
C LEU A 247 11.18 -2.07 -4.09
N SER A 248 10.65 -1.22 -3.20
CA SER A 248 11.20 -1.11 -1.84
C SER A 248 10.86 -2.36 -1.02
N ASN A 249 11.72 -2.73 -0.07
CA ASN A 249 11.50 -3.91 0.78
C ASN A 249 10.12 -3.87 1.45
N ALA A 250 9.76 -2.73 2.06
CA ALA A 250 8.46 -2.54 2.69
C ALA A 250 7.25 -2.69 1.74
N ALA A 251 7.41 -2.39 0.43
CA ALA A 251 6.37 -2.62 -0.56
C ALA A 251 6.23 -4.11 -0.90
N MET A 252 7.35 -4.85 -0.97
CA MET A 252 7.30 -6.31 -1.09
C MET A 252 6.71 -6.96 0.17
N ASP A 253 7.08 -6.50 1.36
CA ASP A 253 6.54 -7.02 2.61
C ASP A 253 5.02 -6.88 2.67
N TRP A 254 4.49 -5.74 2.20
CA TRP A 254 3.06 -5.53 2.03
C TRP A 254 2.44 -6.41 0.93
N ILE A 255 3.10 -6.59 -0.23
CA ILE A 255 2.66 -7.48 -1.30
C ILE A 255 2.51 -8.94 -0.83
N TRP A 256 3.44 -9.41 0.01
CA TRP A 256 3.39 -10.75 0.61
C TRP A 256 2.34 -10.83 1.72
N ALA A 257 2.36 -9.90 2.69
CA ALA A 257 1.42 -9.90 3.82
C ALA A 257 -0.05 -9.68 3.43
N THR A 258 -0.32 -9.24 2.20
CA THR A 258 -1.69 -9.02 1.68
C THR A 258 -2.02 -9.84 0.43
N ASP A 259 -1.19 -10.86 0.14
CA ASP A 259 -1.19 -11.77 -1.03
C ASP A 259 -1.74 -11.16 -2.33
N LYS A 260 -1.12 -10.06 -2.77
CA LYS A 260 -1.55 -9.36 -4.01
C LYS A 260 -0.88 -9.87 -5.28
N ILE A 261 0.15 -10.69 -5.10
CA ILE A 261 0.86 -11.34 -6.20
C ILE A 261 1.13 -12.82 -5.80
N PRO A 262 0.11 -13.68 -5.69
CA PRO A 262 0.30 -15.11 -5.52
C PRO A 262 0.95 -15.76 -6.75
N LEU A 263 1.30 -17.04 -6.64
CA LEU A 263 1.61 -17.88 -7.80
C LEU A 263 0.48 -17.82 -8.84
N LYS A 264 0.81 -17.99 -10.12
CA LYS A 264 -0.07 -17.89 -11.29
C LYS A 264 -0.60 -16.48 -11.59
N THR A 265 -0.33 -15.46 -10.76
CA THR A 265 -0.65 -14.04 -11.04
C THR A 265 -0.09 -13.63 -12.40
N LYS A 266 -0.93 -13.01 -13.24
CA LYS A 266 -0.54 -12.51 -14.58
C LYS A 266 0.35 -11.28 -14.42
N VAL A 267 1.42 -11.20 -15.23
CA VAL A 267 2.32 -10.03 -15.30
C VAL A 267 2.42 -9.58 -16.75
N TRP A 268 2.07 -8.32 -17.04
CA TRP A 268 2.21 -7.74 -18.38
C TRP A 268 3.25 -6.62 -18.36
N VAL A 269 4.38 -6.86 -19.03
CA VAL A 269 5.45 -5.87 -19.21
C VAL A 269 5.30 -5.21 -20.57
N TYR A 270 5.36 -3.88 -20.63
CA TYR A 270 5.29 -3.11 -21.88
C TYR A 270 6.02 -1.77 -21.80
N ASN A 271 6.39 -1.22 -22.96
CA ASN A 271 7.02 0.09 -23.10
C ASN A 271 6.03 1.06 -23.77
N ALA A 272 5.52 2.08 -23.07
CA ALA A 272 4.50 3.02 -23.59
C ALA A 272 4.36 4.34 -22.81
#